data_AF-A0A518ENN8-F1
#
_entry.id   AF-A0A518ENN8-F1
#
_cell.length_a   1.000
_cell.length_b   1.000
_cell.length_c   1.000
_cell.angle_alpha   90.00
_cell.angle_beta   90.00
_cell.angle_gamma   90.00
#
_symmetry.space_group_name_H-M   'P 1'
#
loop_
_entity.id
_entity.type
_entity.pdbx_description
1 polymer ?
#
loop_
_entity_poly.entity_id
_entity_poly.type
_entity_poly.pdbx_seq_one_letter_code
_entity_poly.pdbx_strand_id
1 'polypeptide(L)'
;MRPQARRASRVRRRHRTWMRAMTLATVGWGIVWGSLAVAKIGWAPPAPWVYAAAGIPGILGLVYAFLTIRARRTWLFMALVAIFANGSLIALPFLFGAEFTEALASMQEQDPAQTSRSAP
;
A
#
# COMPACT_ATOMS: atom_id res chain seq x y z
N MET A 1 42.94 -0.61 0.67
CA MET A 1 41.66 0.09 0.37
C MET A 1 40.81 0.19 1.64
N ARG A 2 40.36 1.41 1.96
CA ARG A 2 40.03 1.88 3.32
C ARG A 2 38.67 1.38 3.87
N PRO A 3 38.55 1.04 5.17
CA PRO A 3 37.29 0.60 5.82
C PRO A 3 36.08 1.53 5.61
N GLN A 4 36.34 2.83 5.41
CA GLN A 4 35.32 3.84 5.14
C GLN A 4 34.59 3.61 3.80
N ALA A 5 35.28 3.15 2.75
CA ALA A 5 34.66 2.85 1.46
C ALA A 5 33.67 1.68 1.56
N ARG A 6 33.97 0.67 2.40
CA ARG A 6 33.06 -0.46 2.68
C ARG A 6 31.84 -0.04 3.51
N ARG A 7 31.98 0.94 4.42
CA ARG A 7 30.83 1.50 5.16
C ARG A 7 29.93 2.31 4.23
N ALA A 8 30.49 3.20 3.41
CA ALA A 8 29.73 4.04 2.48
C ALA A 8 28.93 3.20 1.46
N SER A 9 29.52 2.12 0.93
CA SER A 9 28.82 1.22 -0.01
C SER A 9 27.66 0.46 0.65
N ARG A 10 27.83 0.00 1.90
CA ARG A 10 26.76 -0.64 2.68
C ARG A 10 25.61 0.33 2.98
N VAL A 11 25.92 1.58 3.33
CA VAL A 11 24.90 2.63 3.56
C VAL A 11 24.10 2.90 2.29
N ARG A 12 24.76 3.06 1.13
CA ARG A 12 24.09 3.27 -0.16
C ARG A 12 23.17 2.11 -0.56
N ARG A 13 23.60 0.86 -0.36
CA ARG A 13 22.75 -0.32 -0.64
C ARG A 13 21.50 -0.35 0.23
N ARG A 14 21.63 -0.02 1.52
CA ARG A 14 20.50 0.03 2.47
C ARG A 14 19.53 1.17 2.19
N HIS A 15 20.05 2.33 1.80
CA HIS A 15 19.21 3.44 1.38
C HIS A 15 18.35 3.04 0.17
N ARG A 16 18.93 2.30 -0.78
CA ARG A 16 18.17 1.78 -1.94
C ARG A 16 17.13 0.75 -1.54
N THR A 17 17.41 -0.16 -0.61
CA THR A 17 16.40 -1.14 -0.15
C THR A 17 15.25 -0.46 0.59
N TRP A 18 15.56 0.53 1.42
CA TRP A 18 14.55 1.32 2.11
C TRP A 18 13.69 2.14 1.14
N MET A 19 14.32 2.84 0.18
CA MET A 19 13.56 3.57 -0.84
C MET A 19 12.66 2.64 -1.64
N ARG A 20 13.12 1.44 -2.01
CA ARG A 20 12.29 0.44 -2.72
C ARG A 20 11.09 -0.01 -1.89
N ALA A 21 11.28 -0.29 -0.60
CA ALA A 21 10.19 -0.68 0.30
C ALA A 21 9.14 0.44 0.47
N MET A 22 9.60 1.70 0.52
CA MET A 22 8.71 2.86 0.56
C MET A 22 7.97 3.09 -0.76
N THR A 23 8.66 3.00 -1.91
CA THR A 23 8.01 3.12 -3.22
C THR A 23 6.92 2.07 -3.40
N LEU A 24 7.16 0.84 -2.96
CA LEU A 24 6.15 -0.22 -3.01
C LEU A 24 4.95 0.10 -2.12
N ALA A 25 5.17 0.61 -0.90
CA ALA A 25 4.08 1.07 -0.04
C ALA A 25 3.29 2.21 -0.69
N THR A 26 3.97 3.20 -1.28
CA THR A 26 3.32 4.32 -1.98
C THR A 26 2.50 3.84 -3.16
N VAL A 27 2.99 2.87 -3.94
CA VAL A 27 2.24 2.28 -5.06
C VAL A 27 1.01 1.52 -4.55
N GLY A 28 1.16 0.68 -3.52
CA GLY A 28 0.03 -0.04 -2.93
C GLY A 28 -1.06 0.90 -2.40
N TRP A 29 -0.68 1.95 -1.67
CA TRP A 29 -1.60 2.97 -1.18
C TRP A 29 -2.20 3.78 -2.32
N GLY A 30 -1.42 4.08 -3.36
CA GLY A 30 -1.89 4.74 -4.57
C GLY A 30 -2.98 3.94 -5.29
N ILE A 31 -2.89 2.61 -5.30
CA ILE A 31 -3.93 1.73 -5.86
C ILE A 31 -5.21 1.80 -5.02
N VAL A 32 -5.10 1.74 -3.69
CA VAL A 32 -6.25 1.84 -2.77
C VAL A 32 -6.95 3.19 -2.93
N TRP A 33 -6.23 4.29 -2.80
CA TRP A 33 -6.80 5.63 -2.98
C TRP A 33 -7.29 5.88 -4.40
N GLY A 34 -6.58 5.36 -5.40
CA GLY A 34 -6.99 5.40 -6.80
C GLY A 34 -8.33 4.71 -7.02
N SER A 35 -8.55 3.54 -6.44
CA SER A 35 -9.84 2.84 -6.55
C SER A 35 -10.99 3.64 -5.95
N LEU A 36 -10.78 4.34 -4.84
CA LEU A 36 -11.80 5.20 -4.22
C LEU A 36 -12.06 6.46 -5.07
N ALA A 37 -11.01 7.07 -5.61
CA ALA A 37 -11.13 8.22 -6.49
C ALA A 37 -11.87 7.87 -7.78
N VAL A 38 -11.60 6.68 -8.34
CA VAL A 38 -12.26 6.18 -9.55
C VAL A 38 -13.71 5.77 -9.26
N ALA A 39 -13.98 5.20 -8.08
CA ALA A 39 -15.34 4.94 -7.61
C ALA A 39 -16.17 6.23 -7.50
N LYS A 40 -15.55 7.35 -7.09
CA LYS A 40 -16.21 8.68 -7.10
C LYS A 40 -16.59 9.20 -8.49
N ILE A 41 -15.97 8.70 -9.55
CA ILE A 41 -16.25 9.09 -10.94
C ILE A 41 -17.31 8.14 -11.57
N GLY A 42 -17.87 7.22 -10.79
CA GLY A 42 -18.93 6.29 -11.23
C GLY A 42 -18.41 4.94 -11.71
N TRP A 43 -17.12 4.64 -11.55
CA TRP A 43 -16.57 3.32 -11.84
C TRP A 43 -16.02 2.67 -10.58
N ALA A 44 -16.75 1.72 -9.99
CA ALA A 44 -16.30 1.02 -8.79
C ALA A 44 -15.60 -0.31 -9.18
N PRO A 45 -14.26 -0.39 -9.11
CA PRO A 45 -13.56 -1.65 -9.32
C PRO A 45 -13.90 -2.61 -8.16
N PRO A 46 -14.00 -3.94 -8.42
CA PRO A 46 -14.35 -4.87 -7.37
C PRO A 46 -13.24 -4.91 -6.30
N ALA A 47 -13.63 -4.82 -5.03
CA ALA A 47 -12.74 -4.86 -3.87
C ALA A 47 -11.65 -5.97 -3.93
N PRO A 48 -11.94 -7.23 -4.31
CA PRO A 48 -10.89 -8.26 -4.36
C PRO A 48 -9.78 -7.96 -5.37
N TRP A 49 -10.08 -7.26 -6.48
CA TRP A 49 -9.06 -6.85 -7.46
C TRP A 49 -8.17 -5.74 -6.91
N VAL A 50 -8.75 -4.78 -6.19
CA VAL A 50 -8.01 -3.71 -5.53
C VAL A 50 -7.04 -4.30 -4.50
N TYR A 51 -7.50 -5.25 -3.68
CA TYR A 51 -6.67 -5.92 -2.70
C TYR A 51 -5.59 -6.80 -3.32
N ALA A 52 -5.89 -7.52 -4.41
CA ALA A 52 -4.87 -8.29 -5.12
C ALA A 52 -3.78 -7.38 -5.72
N ALA A 53 -4.19 -6.29 -6.38
CA ALA A 53 -3.28 -5.33 -7.01
C ALA A 53 -2.42 -4.56 -5.98
N ALA A 54 -3.00 -4.17 -4.84
CA ALA A 54 -2.30 -3.49 -3.76
C ALA A 54 -1.49 -4.45 -2.87
N GLY A 55 -1.91 -5.72 -2.77
CA GLY A 55 -1.27 -6.75 -1.96
C GLY A 55 0.09 -7.19 -2.49
N ILE A 56 0.26 -7.30 -3.82
CA ILE A 56 1.55 -7.66 -4.45
C ILE A 56 2.68 -6.69 -4.03
N PRO A 57 2.54 -5.36 -4.20
CA PRO A 57 3.57 -4.44 -3.75
C PRO A 57 3.70 -4.40 -2.22
N GLY A 58 2.60 -4.56 -1.47
CA GLY A 58 2.65 -4.66 0.00
C GLY A 58 3.51 -5.83 0.49
N ILE A 59 3.32 -7.04 -0.04
CA ILE A 59 4.12 -8.23 0.32
C ILE A 59 5.59 -8.02 -0.03
N LEU A 60 5.88 -7.51 -1.23
CA LEU A 60 7.25 -7.24 -1.66
C LEU A 60 7.92 -6.19 -0.76
N GLY A 61 7.20 -5.10 -0.41
CA GLY A 61 7.70 -4.05 0.46
C GLY A 61 7.97 -4.56 1.88
N LEU A 62 7.11 -5.45 2.40
CA LEU A 62 7.30 -6.11 3.69
C LEU A 62 8.57 -6.98 3.70
N VAL A 63 8.79 -7.78 2.66
CA VAL A 63 10.01 -8.60 2.50
C VAL A 63 11.25 -7.72 2.50
N TYR A 64 11.25 -6.62 1.74
CA TYR A 64 12.36 -5.66 1.73
C TYR A 64 12.58 -4.99 3.09
N ALA A 65 11.50 -4.70 3.83
CA ALA A 65 11.58 -4.11 5.16
C ALA A 65 12.22 -5.08 6.17
N PHE A 66 11.83 -6.36 6.17
CA PHE A 66 12.45 -7.40 7.01
C PHE A 66 13.93 -7.60 6.69
N LEU A 67 14.31 -7.59 5.42
CA LEU A 67 15.73 -7.65 5.01
C LEU A 67 16.53 -6.43 5.50
N THR A 68 15.87 -5.30 5.77
CA THR A 68 16.50 -4.07 6.26
C THR A 68 16.74 -4.07 7.78
N ILE A 69 15.99 -4.86 8.56
CA ILE A 69 16.07 -4.95 10.04
C ILE A 69 17.44 -5.45 10.54
N ARG A 70 18.17 -6.23 9.75
CA ARG A 70 19.30 -7.06 10.22
C ARG A 70 20.57 -6.30 10.67
N ALA A 71 20.55 -4.98 10.88
CA ALA A 71 21.73 -4.28 11.41
C ALA A 71 21.50 -2.82 11.88
N ARG A 72 21.75 -2.59 13.19
CA ARG A 72 21.83 -1.33 13.97
C ARG A 72 20.48 -0.64 14.26
N ARG A 73 20.31 -0.21 15.53
CA ARG A 73 19.13 0.48 16.11
C ARG A 73 18.55 1.60 15.23
N THR A 74 19.37 2.44 14.60
CA THR A 74 18.88 3.56 13.78
C THR A 74 18.11 3.10 12.53
N TRP A 75 18.50 1.98 11.93
CA TRP A 75 17.79 1.40 10.78
C TRP A 75 16.52 0.66 11.19
N LEU A 76 16.40 0.31 12.48
CA LEU A 76 15.22 -0.36 13.02
C LEU A 76 13.98 0.53 12.92
N PHE A 77 14.10 1.81 13.28
CA PHE A 77 12.99 2.77 13.17
C PHE A 77 12.53 2.94 11.72
N MET A 78 13.47 3.10 10.78
CA MET A 78 13.19 3.21 9.35
C MET A 78 12.54 1.94 8.78
N ALA A 79 13.01 0.77 9.22
CA ALA A 79 12.42 -0.50 8.85
C ALA A 79 11.03 -0.68 9.47
N LEU A 80 10.80 -0.25 10.72
CA LEU A 80 9.49 -0.29 11.36
C LEU A 80 8.45 0.54 10.61
N VAL A 81 8.80 1.73 10.13
CA VAL A 81 7.89 2.53 9.28
C VAL A 81 7.55 1.77 8.00
N ALA A 82 8.54 1.13 7.36
CA ALA A 82 8.30 0.33 6.16
C ALA A 82 7.45 -0.93 6.44
N ILE A 83 7.70 -1.62 7.55
CA ILE A 83 6.90 -2.77 7.99
C ILE A 83 5.47 -2.33 8.28
N PHE A 84 5.30 -1.21 8.99
CA PHE A 84 3.98 -0.70 9.33
C PHE A 84 3.21 -0.29 8.07
N ALA A 85 3.84 0.47 7.15
CA ALA A 85 3.19 0.95 5.94
C ALA A 85 2.79 -0.18 4.97
N ASN A 86 3.66 -1.19 4.80
CA ASN A 86 3.38 -2.34 3.94
C ASN A 86 2.48 -3.37 4.65
N GLY A 87 2.66 -3.53 5.97
CA GLY A 87 1.88 -4.43 6.80
C GLY A 87 0.44 -3.98 6.95
N SER A 88 0.19 -2.67 7.12
CA SER A 88 -1.18 -2.13 7.15
C SER A 88 -1.89 -2.32 5.80
N LEU A 89 -1.15 -2.28 4.70
CA LEU A 89 -1.63 -2.61 3.35
C LEU A 89 -2.10 -4.06 3.21
N ILE A 90 -1.38 -4.99 3.84
CA ILE A 90 -1.75 -6.41 3.87
C ILE A 90 -2.88 -6.66 4.88
N ALA A 91 -2.92 -5.91 5.98
CA ALA A 91 -3.92 -6.04 7.03
C ALA A 91 -5.28 -5.45 6.63
N LEU A 92 -5.32 -4.53 5.66
CA LEU A 92 -6.52 -3.89 5.12
C LEU A 92 -7.70 -4.85 4.83
N PRO A 93 -7.55 -5.91 4.01
CA PRO A 93 -8.64 -6.84 3.74
C PRO A 93 -9.13 -7.61 4.97
N PHE A 94 -8.28 -7.80 5.99
CA PHE A 94 -8.63 -8.52 7.21
C PHE A 94 -9.31 -7.63 8.26
N LEU A 95 -8.90 -6.36 8.32
CA LEU A 95 -9.40 -5.39 9.30
C LEU A 95 -10.61 -4.60 8.81
N PHE A 96 -10.66 -4.31 7.51
CA PHE A 96 -11.63 -3.37 6.92
C PHE A 96 -12.31 -3.92 5.66
N GLY A 97 -12.28 -5.23 5.46
CA GLY A 97 -12.78 -5.86 4.23
C GLY A 97 -14.27 -5.60 4.00
N ALA A 98 -15.07 -5.65 5.07
CA ALA A 98 -16.51 -5.40 4.99
C ALA A 98 -16.80 -3.92 4.69
N GLU A 99 -16.18 -3.04 5.46
CA GLU A 99 -16.36 -1.58 5.39
C GLU A 99 -15.90 -1.01 4.06
N PHE A 100 -14.81 -1.53 3.48
CA PHE A 100 -14.31 -1.10 2.18
C PHE A 100 -15.23 -1.58 1.04
N THR A 101 -15.78 -2.78 1.17
CA THR A 101 -16.76 -3.31 0.21
C THR A 101 -18.06 -2.50 0.25
N GLU A 102 -18.54 -2.19 1.45
CA GLU A 102 -19.69 -1.30 1.67
C GLU A 102 -19.43 0.13 1.17
N ALA A 103 -18.22 0.66 1.37
CA ALA A 103 -17.83 1.97 0.86
C ALA A 103 -17.83 2.01 -0.67
N LEU A 104 -17.31 0.98 -1.34
CA LEU A 104 -17.35 0.90 -2.81
C LEU A 104 -18.78 0.71 -3.32
N ALA A 105 -19.61 -0.08 -2.64
CA ALA A 105 -21.01 -0.31 -2.99
C ALA A 105 -21.85 0.97 -2.84
N SER A 106 -21.71 1.69 -1.72
CA SER A 106 -22.43 2.95 -1.48
C SER A 106 -22.05 4.07 -2.46
N MET A 107 -20.81 4.07 -2.97
CA MET A 107 -20.40 4.99 -4.03
C MET A 107 -21.01 4.63 -5.40
N GLN A 108 -21.33 3.36 -5.63
CA GLN A 108 -21.99 2.92 -6.85
C GLN A 108 -23.51 3.22 -6.83
N GLU A 109 -24.15 3.12 -5.66
CA GLU A 109 -25.57 3.47 -5.47
C GLU A 109 -25.84 4.98 -5.64
N GLN A 110 -24.84 5.82 -5.39
CA GLN A 110 -24.93 7.29 -5.55
C GLN A 110 -24.87 7.77 -7.01
N ASP A 111 -24.81 6.86 -7.98
CA ASP A 111 -24.86 7.22 -9.40
C ASP A 111 -26.24 7.85 -9.73
N PRO A 112 -26.31 9.14 -10.10
CA PRO A 112 -27.58 9.87 -10.35
C PRO A 112 -28.43 9.26 -11.47
N ALA A 113 -27.88 8.33 -12.25
CA ALA A 113 -28.59 7.57 -13.27
C ALA A 113 -29.62 6.56 -12.71
N GLN A 114 -29.49 6.11 -11.44
CA GLN A 114 -30.50 5.23 -10.82
C GLN A 114 -31.65 5.99 -10.17
N THR A 115 -31.38 7.15 -9.56
CA THR A 115 -32.39 8.00 -8.89
C THR A 115 -33.48 8.48 -9.87
N SER A 116 -33.17 8.56 -11.16
CA SER A 116 -34.10 8.98 -12.21
C SER A 116 -34.94 7.83 -12.81
N ARG A 117 -34.63 6.55 -12.50
CA ARG A 117 -35.45 5.39 -12.91
C ARG A 117 -36.46 4.93 -11.86
N SER A 118 -36.37 5.45 -10.64
CA SER A 118 -37.27 5.12 -9.52
C SER A 118 -38.31 6.19 -9.21
N ALA A 119 -38.39 7.25 -10.02
CA ALA A 119 -39.49 8.21 -9.94
C ALA A 119 -40.74 7.60 -10.61
N PRO A 120 -41.86 7.42 -9.87
CA PRO A 120 -43.10 6.89 -10.41
C PRO A 120 -43.77 7.83 -11.43
#